data_AF-R6ZY99-F1
#
_entry.id   AF-R6ZY99-F1
#
_cell.length_a   1.000
_cell.length_b   1.000
_cell.length_c   1.000
_cell.angle_alpha   90.00
_cell.angle_beta   90.00
_cell.angle_gamma   90.00
#
_symmetry.space_group_name_H-M   'P 1'
#
loop_
_entity.id
_entity.type
_entity.pdbx_description
1 polymer ?
#
loop_
_entity_poly.entity_id
_entity_poly.type
_entity_poly.pdbx_seq_one_letter_code
_entity_poly.pdbx_strand_id
1 'polypeptide(L)'
;MRTMKKWIYCLLVVFLAACSNEIPEQQPAKRSGRTVLAYLISNNQAGSLDTYLQNNVVDMYEALGNMKESCTLLVYYRPYTGDEPLGYPTLMSFYADGRGNVNSQPALTGTNLTFEGVCQVAQKKQYTMGSQIATDPTVMEEVFKDMQTAAPSESYGVIFGSHGTGWMKGNSVRTKAFGDDSGYHIDIPDLANVLKNSFTDKLDFVLFDACMMGTAEVCYELKDATSHCVASVMETPVYGFPYAQILPYLYVDSIDYSAVCHEFISFNKTKNLWGTCAAVDCSQMENLAEAVKSKLTEWEDALPSVSLENVQQYGVNSFQYFSYDVLDFFRELGRKSGVADTDLNTEIASVQTALNQAVVAKECLAGPEYEFDGLTIDDTRFCGIGMYIPEAYNPYVTSKTSWNTYYESSIAWYRAAGWDTLN
;
A
#
# COMPACT_ATOMS: atom_id res chain seq x y z
N MET A 1 13.47 -88.42 10.73
CA MET A 1 14.79 -88.29 10.05
C MET A 1 14.56 -88.24 8.56
N ARG A 2 15.00 -87.17 7.86
CA ARG A 2 15.23 -87.04 6.39
C ARG A 2 14.02 -87.37 5.49
N THR A 3 13.55 -86.50 4.59
CA THR A 3 14.20 -85.99 3.36
C THR A 3 13.31 -84.88 2.76
N MET A 4 13.86 -83.69 2.49
CA MET A 4 14.13 -83.15 1.13
C MET A 4 13.02 -83.36 0.10
N LYS A 5 12.23 -82.33 -0.28
CA LYS A 5 12.47 -81.27 -1.31
C LYS A 5 12.71 -81.83 -2.72
N LYS A 6 12.06 -81.21 -3.75
CA LYS A 6 12.47 -80.97 -5.17
C LYS A 6 11.44 -81.45 -6.24
N TRP A 7 10.98 -80.75 -7.29
CA TRP A 7 11.11 -79.41 -7.95
C TRP A 7 9.78 -79.20 -8.76
N ILE A 8 9.43 -78.05 -9.34
CA ILE A 8 9.86 -77.58 -10.68
C ILE A 8 9.40 -76.11 -10.88
N TYR A 9 10.34 -75.38 -11.48
CA TYR A 9 10.40 -74.00 -11.94
C TYR A 9 9.16 -73.37 -12.59
N CYS A 10 9.01 -72.05 -12.45
CA CYS A 10 9.06 -71.16 -13.61
C CYS A 10 9.28 -69.67 -13.25
N LEU A 11 10.37 -69.13 -13.82
CA LEU A 11 10.61 -67.76 -14.28
C LEU A 11 10.56 -66.58 -13.30
N LEU A 12 11.78 -66.19 -12.89
CA LEU A 12 12.16 -64.80 -12.65
C LEU A 12 11.91 -63.95 -13.90
N VAL A 13 11.13 -62.88 -13.76
CA VAL A 13 11.30 -61.65 -14.53
C VAL A 13 11.55 -60.54 -13.51
N VAL A 14 12.78 -60.01 -13.53
CA VAL A 14 13.19 -58.89 -12.70
C VAL A 14 12.71 -57.61 -13.38
N PHE A 15 11.70 -56.96 -12.80
CA PHE A 15 11.44 -55.55 -13.03
C PHE A 15 12.11 -54.76 -11.89
N LEU A 16 13.23 -54.11 -12.20
CA LEU A 16 13.79 -53.06 -11.35
C LEU A 16 12.91 -51.82 -11.52
N ALA A 17 11.88 -51.70 -10.69
CA ALA A 17 11.23 -50.42 -10.44
C ALA A 17 12.09 -49.66 -9.42
N ALA A 18 12.79 -48.62 -9.90
CA ALA A 18 13.39 -47.63 -9.03
C ALA A 18 12.25 -46.83 -8.37
N CYS A 19 11.96 -47.11 -7.11
CA CYS A 19 11.10 -46.26 -6.30
C CYS A 19 11.85 -44.97 -5.99
N SER A 20 11.53 -43.90 -6.74
CA SER A 20 11.70 -42.54 -6.26
C SER A 20 10.78 -42.38 -5.03
N ASN A 21 11.37 -42.31 -3.84
CA ASN A 21 10.69 -41.85 -2.64
C ASN A 21 10.86 -40.33 -2.55
N GLU A 22 10.24 -39.58 -3.46
CA GLU A 22 9.91 -38.19 -3.17
C GLU A 22 8.64 -38.19 -2.32
N ILE A 23 8.83 -38.03 -1.00
CA ILE A 23 7.72 -37.69 -0.10
C ILE A 23 7.26 -36.30 -0.57
N PRO A 24 5.99 -36.11 -0.97
CA PRO A 24 5.50 -34.78 -1.32
C PRO A 24 5.72 -33.88 -0.12
N GLU A 25 6.48 -32.80 -0.31
CA GLU A 25 6.63 -31.74 0.68
C GLU A 25 5.22 -31.29 1.07
N GLN A 26 4.79 -31.62 2.30
CA GLN A 26 3.47 -31.23 2.78
C GLN A 26 3.43 -29.71 2.83
N GLN A 27 2.63 -29.09 1.95
CA GLN A 27 2.34 -27.67 2.05
C GLN A 27 1.80 -27.36 3.45
N PRO A 28 2.21 -26.24 4.06
CA PRO A 28 1.69 -25.82 5.36
C PRO A 28 0.16 -25.80 5.36
N ALA A 29 -0.48 -26.21 6.46
CA ALA A 29 -1.93 -26.14 6.57
C ALA A 29 -2.41 -24.68 6.53
N LYS A 30 -3.56 -24.43 5.90
CA LYS A 30 -4.22 -23.12 5.90
C LYS A 30 -4.49 -22.67 7.35
N ARG A 31 -3.98 -21.49 7.70
CA ARG A 31 -4.12 -20.86 9.02
C ARG A 31 -5.41 -20.07 9.12
N SER A 32 -5.96 -20.00 10.33
CA SER A 32 -7.06 -19.07 10.61
C SER A 32 -6.52 -17.66 10.83
N GLY A 33 -7.32 -16.66 10.46
CA GLY A 33 -6.95 -15.25 10.54
C GLY A 33 -6.12 -14.75 9.36
N ARG A 34 -5.47 -13.60 9.59
CA ARG A 34 -4.79 -12.80 8.56
C ARG A 34 -3.27 -13.02 8.56
N THR A 35 -2.69 -13.13 7.38
CA THR A 35 -1.23 -12.97 7.18
C THR A 35 -0.93 -11.61 6.56
N VAL A 36 0.08 -10.91 7.09
CA VAL A 36 0.52 -9.61 6.55
C VAL A 36 1.84 -9.78 5.81
N LEU A 37 1.95 -9.17 4.63
CA LEU A 37 3.22 -9.00 3.91
C LEU A 37 3.63 -7.53 3.93
N ALA A 38 4.83 -7.24 4.41
CA ALA A 38 5.51 -5.99 4.13
C ALA A 38 6.39 -6.13 2.88
N TYR A 39 6.06 -5.41 1.82
CA TYR A 39 6.78 -5.36 0.55
C TYR A 39 7.63 -4.09 0.50
N LEU A 40 8.91 -4.22 0.88
CA LEU A 40 9.82 -3.11 1.15
C LEU A 40 10.92 -3.02 0.09
N ILE A 41 11.03 -1.86 -0.57
CA ILE A 41 11.99 -1.62 -1.65
C ILE A 41 12.97 -0.52 -1.26
N SER A 42 14.19 -0.90 -0.87
CA SER A 42 15.24 0.02 -0.45
C SER A 42 16.31 0.31 -1.48
N ASN A 43 16.38 -0.45 -2.59
CA ASN A 43 17.35 -0.28 -3.67
C ASN A 43 17.12 1.01 -4.51
N ASN A 44 16.92 2.16 -3.87
CA ASN A 44 16.43 3.38 -4.49
C ASN A 44 17.54 4.07 -5.31
N GLN A 45 17.19 4.65 -6.46
CA GLN A 45 18.14 5.44 -7.24
C GLN A 45 18.49 6.77 -6.57
N ALA A 46 17.52 7.40 -5.91
CA ALA A 46 17.69 8.68 -5.22
C ALA A 46 16.92 8.70 -3.90
N GLY A 47 17.41 9.45 -2.92
CA GLY A 47 16.77 9.55 -1.60
C GLY A 47 16.67 8.20 -0.90
N SER A 48 17.80 7.60 -0.55
CA SER A 48 17.82 6.24 0.04
C SER A 48 16.94 6.13 1.28
N LEU A 49 16.04 5.14 1.28
CA LEU A 49 15.19 4.78 2.42
C LEU A 49 15.76 3.60 3.22
N ASP A 50 16.94 3.08 2.87
CA ASP A 50 17.41 1.78 3.34
C ASP A 50 17.49 1.66 4.86
N THR A 51 18.20 2.56 5.54
CA THR A 51 18.27 2.53 7.02
C THR A 51 16.88 2.66 7.67
N TYR A 52 15.96 3.41 7.08
CA TYR A 52 14.61 3.58 7.62
C TYR A 52 13.77 2.32 7.45
N LEU A 53 13.80 1.70 6.27
CA LEU A 53 13.10 0.44 6.02
C LEU A 53 13.69 -0.71 6.87
N GLN A 54 15.01 -0.74 7.11
CA GLN A 54 15.62 -1.66 8.07
C GLN A 54 15.07 -1.46 9.49
N ASN A 55 14.96 -0.20 9.94
CA ASN A 55 14.35 0.11 11.23
C ASN A 55 12.87 -0.31 11.28
N ASN A 56 12.11 -0.10 10.21
CA ASN A 56 10.73 -0.56 10.14
C ASN A 56 10.62 -2.08 10.28
N VAL A 57 11.53 -2.86 9.67
CA VAL A 57 11.57 -4.32 9.86
C VAL A 57 11.85 -4.68 11.31
N VAL A 58 12.72 -3.94 12.00
CA VAL A 58 12.99 -4.13 13.43
C VAL A 58 11.75 -3.81 14.27
N ASP A 59 11.07 -2.70 14.01
CA ASP A 59 9.84 -2.30 14.71
C ASP A 59 8.71 -3.31 14.50
N MET A 60 8.55 -3.82 13.27
CA MET A 60 7.60 -4.89 12.96
C MET A 60 7.93 -6.17 13.75
N TYR A 61 9.20 -6.57 13.80
CA TYR A 61 9.62 -7.73 14.59
C TYR A 61 9.40 -7.53 16.09
N GLU A 62 9.65 -6.32 16.61
CA GLU A 62 9.37 -5.97 18.00
C GLU A 62 7.89 -6.16 18.34
N ALA A 63 6.99 -5.67 17.47
CA ALA A 63 5.56 -5.89 17.63
C ALA A 63 5.23 -7.39 17.71
N LEU A 64 5.76 -8.22 16.79
CA LEU A 64 5.54 -9.67 16.80
C LEU A 64 5.95 -10.33 18.11
N GLY A 65 7.11 -9.95 18.67
CA GLY A 65 7.58 -10.47 19.96
C GLY A 65 6.66 -10.15 21.13
N ASN A 66 5.84 -9.10 21.00
CA ASN A 66 4.93 -8.64 22.03
C ASN A 66 3.47 -9.10 21.87
N MET A 67 3.12 -9.69 20.71
CA MET A 67 1.77 -10.19 20.41
C MET A 67 1.30 -11.24 21.42
N LYS A 68 0.00 -11.23 21.72
CA LYS A 68 -0.65 -12.18 22.64
C LYS A 68 -1.34 -13.33 21.93
N GLU A 69 -1.50 -13.21 20.62
CA GLU A 69 -2.06 -14.22 19.74
C GLU A 69 -1.03 -14.60 18.69
N SER A 70 -1.17 -15.81 18.14
CA SER A 70 -0.30 -16.25 17.05
C SER A 70 -0.58 -15.44 15.80
N CYS A 71 0.45 -14.98 15.12
CA CYS A 71 0.33 -14.24 13.87
C CYS A 71 1.53 -14.52 12.97
N THR A 72 1.38 -14.20 11.68
CA THR A 72 2.43 -14.39 10.69
C THR A 72 2.67 -13.12 9.91
N LEU A 73 3.91 -12.65 9.97
CA LEU A 73 4.43 -11.59 9.12
C LEU A 73 5.38 -12.20 8.09
N LEU A 74 5.24 -11.76 6.86
CA LEU A 74 6.29 -11.87 5.87
C LEU A 74 6.83 -10.49 5.54
N VAL A 75 8.12 -10.43 5.21
CA VAL A 75 8.78 -9.22 4.73
C VAL A 75 9.52 -9.59 3.46
N TYR A 76 9.05 -9.09 2.32
CA TYR A 76 9.88 -9.04 1.13
C TYR A 76 10.75 -7.79 1.22
N TYR A 77 12.07 -7.99 1.31
CA TYR A 77 13.05 -6.91 1.38
C TYR A 77 13.89 -6.91 0.11
N ARG A 78 13.88 -5.78 -0.61
CA ARG A 78 14.73 -5.53 -1.77
C ARG A 78 15.89 -4.58 -1.37
N PRO A 79 17.07 -5.12 -1.00
CA PRO A 79 18.24 -4.34 -0.57
C PRO A 79 19.00 -3.75 -1.77
N TYR A 80 19.97 -2.85 -1.51
CA TYR A 80 20.98 -2.59 -2.53
C TYR A 80 21.81 -3.84 -2.81
N THR A 81 22.37 -3.91 -4.01
CA THR A 81 23.16 -5.07 -4.42
C THR A 81 24.44 -5.15 -3.59
N GLY A 82 24.60 -6.26 -2.85
CA GLY A 82 25.77 -6.49 -2.01
C GLY A 82 25.70 -5.93 -0.59
N ASP A 83 24.54 -5.42 -0.16
CA ASP A 83 24.32 -5.07 1.24
C ASP A 83 24.42 -6.31 2.15
N GLU A 84 24.75 -6.08 3.42
CA GLU A 84 24.74 -7.11 4.46
C GLU A 84 23.70 -6.71 5.53
N PRO A 85 22.95 -7.67 6.11
CA PRO A 85 23.08 -9.12 5.94
C PRO A 85 22.32 -9.70 4.72
N LEU A 86 21.69 -8.84 3.91
CA LEU A 86 20.88 -9.26 2.75
C LEU A 86 21.49 -8.70 1.46
N GLY A 87 22.26 -9.50 0.73
CA GLY A 87 22.84 -9.10 -0.56
C GLY A 87 21.90 -9.28 -1.76
N TYR A 88 20.74 -9.91 -1.55
CA TYR A 88 19.76 -10.26 -2.58
C TYR A 88 18.34 -9.98 -2.09
N PRO A 89 17.39 -9.76 -3.02
CA PRO A 89 15.98 -9.70 -2.66
C PRO A 89 15.60 -10.97 -1.91
N THR A 90 14.89 -10.81 -0.79
CA THR A 90 14.65 -11.90 0.15
C THR A 90 13.25 -11.79 0.73
N LEU A 91 12.50 -12.90 0.69
CA LEU A 91 11.27 -13.06 1.45
C LEU A 91 11.63 -13.68 2.81
N MET A 92 11.49 -12.90 3.86
CA MET A 92 11.66 -13.31 5.26
C MET A 92 10.30 -13.67 5.85
N SER A 93 10.22 -14.80 6.55
CA SER A 93 9.00 -15.26 7.23
C SER A 93 9.21 -15.30 8.73
N PHE A 94 8.23 -14.76 9.46
CA PHE A 94 8.21 -14.69 10.92
C PHE A 94 6.86 -15.19 11.44
N TYR A 95 6.90 -16.26 12.23
CA TYR A 95 5.75 -16.79 12.94
C TYR A 95 5.89 -16.50 14.43
N ALA A 96 5.00 -15.67 14.97
CA ALA A 96 4.88 -15.44 16.40
C ALA A 96 3.87 -16.41 17.01
N ASP A 97 4.19 -16.99 18.18
CA ASP A 97 3.32 -17.97 18.85
C ASP A 97 2.35 -17.33 19.88
N GLY A 98 2.39 -16.00 20.04
CA GLY A 98 1.62 -15.25 21.04
C GLY A 98 2.13 -15.40 22.48
N ARG A 99 3.30 -16.06 22.66
CA ARG A 99 3.89 -16.39 23.97
C ARG A 99 5.31 -15.87 24.11
N GLY A 100 5.68 -14.88 23.30
CA GLY A 100 7.00 -14.25 23.31
C GLY A 100 8.07 -14.98 22.50
N ASN A 101 7.67 -15.93 21.63
CA ASN A 101 8.60 -16.56 20.69
C ASN A 101 8.27 -16.19 19.25
N VAL A 102 9.31 -16.00 18.44
CA VAL A 102 9.24 -15.83 16.98
C VAL A 102 10.10 -16.92 16.33
N ASN A 103 9.54 -17.65 15.37
CA ASN A 103 10.18 -18.79 14.71
C ASN A 103 10.74 -19.83 15.70
N SER A 104 9.96 -20.14 16.75
CA SER A 104 10.32 -21.09 17.82
C SER A 104 11.55 -20.71 18.65
N GLN A 105 11.97 -19.44 18.63
CA GLN A 105 13.03 -18.89 19.47
C GLN A 105 12.46 -17.74 20.32
N PRO A 106 12.97 -17.49 21.54
CA PRO A 106 12.61 -16.28 22.29
C PRO A 106 12.84 -15.03 21.44
N ALA A 107 11.86 -14.13 21.41
CA ALA A 107 11.96 -12.90 20.64
C ALA A 107 13.18 -12.07 21.07
N LEU A 108 13.87 -11.48 20.08
CA LEU A 108 15.00 -10.59 20.34
C LEU A 108 14.54 -9.35 21.10
N THR A 109 15.35 -8.89 22.05
CA THR A 109 15.09 -7.69 22.86
C THR A 109 16.38 -6.93 23.15
N GLY A 110 16.25 -5.67 23.56
CA GLY A 110 17.38 -4.84 23.98
C GLY A 110 18.45 -4.71 22.90
N THR A 111 19.71 -4.90 23.26
CA THR A 111 20.85 -4.72 22.34
C THR A 111 20.92 -5.78 21.22
N ASN A 112 20.17 -6.88 21.33
CA ASN A 112 20.14 -7.93 20.32
C ASN A 112 19.05 -7.70 19.27
N LEU A 113 18.12 -6.78 19.52
CA LEU A 113 17.08 -6.39 18.57
C LEU A 113 17.68 -5.43 17.54
N THR A 114 18.32 -5.99 16.53
CA THR A 114 18.93 -5.28 15.40
C THR A 114 18.44 -5.88 14.10
N PHE A 115 18.55 -5.15 12.99
CA PHE A 115 18.18 -5.66 11.67
C PHE A 115 18.93 -6.96 11.32
N GLU A 116 20.22 -7.03 11.67
CA GLU A 116 21.02 -8.25 11.52
C GLU A 116 20.48 -9.41 12.35
N GLY A 117 20.18 -9.18 13.64
CA GLY A 117 19.59 -10.20 14.51
C GLY A 117 18.24 -10.69 13.99
N VAL A 118 17.37 -9.77 13.56
CA VAL A 118 16.07 -10.10 12.96
C VAL A 118 16.26 -10.97 11.70
N CYS A 119 17.20 -10.59 10.83
CA CYS A 119 17.57 -11.40 9.67
C CYS A 119 18.07 -12.79 10.07
N GLN A 120 18.82 -12.95 11.17
CA GLN A 120 19.28 -14.28 11.60
C GLN A 120 18.14 -15.19 12.09
N VAL A 121 17.08 -14.62 12.68
CA VAL A 121 15.89 -15.36 13.14
C VAL A 121 14.93 -15.71 12.00
N ALA A 122 14.96 -14.96 10.91
CA ALA A 122 14.06 -15.15 9.77
C ALA A 122 14.24 -16.52 9.08
N GLN A 123 13.12 -17.17 8.74
CA GLN A 123 13.13 -18.16 7.67
C GLN A 123 13.17 -17.42 6.33
N LYS A 124 14.05 -17.80 5.40
CA LYS A 124 14.33 -17.00 4.19
C LYS A 124 14.13 -17.79 2.92
N LYS A 125 13.48 -17.16 1.94
CA LYS A 125 13.62 -17.48 0.51
C LYS A 125 14.40 -16.35 -0.15
N GLN A 126 15.60 -16.63 -0.63
CA GLN A 126 16.39 -15.67 -1.40
C GLN A 126 16.07 -15.84 -2.88
N TYR A 127 15.89 -14.72 -3.56
CA TYR A 127 15.69 -14.68 -4.99
C TYR A 127 17.05 -14.38 -5.63
N THR A 128 17.61 -15.33 -6.38
CA THR A 128 18.98 -15.22 -6.94
C THR A 128 19.07 -15.31 -8.47
N MET A 129 17.95 -15.59 -9.16
CA MET A 129 17.88 -15.64 -10.63
C MET A 129 17.69 -14.24 -11.26
N GLY A 130 18.05 -14.06 -12.54
CA GLY A 130 18.19 -12.73 -13.18
C GLY A 130 16.93 -11.85 -13.24
N SER A 131 17.15 -10.53 -13.38
CA SER A 131 16.21 -9.39 -13.37
C SER A 131 15.12 -9.45 -12.30
N GLN A 132 15.49 -9.09 -11.06
CA GLN A 132 14.57 -8.98 -9.93
C GLN A 132 14.25 -7.54 -9.62
N ILE A 133 13.73 -6.87 -10.63
CA ILE A 133 13.18 -5.53 -10.44
C ILE A 133 11.94 -5.72 -9.57
N ALA A 134 11.99 -5.25 -8.34
CA ALA A 134 10.93 -5.45 -7.35
C ALA A 134 9.60 -4.77 -7.72
N THR A 135 9.60 -3.93 -8.75
CA THR A 135 8.41 -3.27 -9.29
C THR A 135 7.97 -3.90 -10.62
N ASP A 136 8.61 -4.98 -11.08
CA ASP A 136 8.14 -5.74 -12.23
C ASP A 136 6.90 -6.56 -11.82
N PRO A 137 5.78 -6.47 -12.55
CA PRO A 137 4.56 -7.21 -12.25
C PRO A 137 4.77 -8.71 -12.04
N THR A 138 5.63 -9.34 -12.85
CA THR A 138 5.91 -10.79 -12.77
C THR A 138 6.63 -11.14 -11.48
N VAL A 139 7.57 -10.30 -11.06
CA VAL A 139 8.32 -10.48 -9.80
C VAL A 139 7.38 -10.30 -8.61
N MET A 140 6.50 -9.29 -8.64
CA MET A 140 5.52 -9.08 -7.58
C MET A 140 4.55 -10.26 -7.47
N GLU A 141 3.99 -10.76 -8.58
CA GLU A 141 3.13 -11.94 -8.59
C GLU A 141 3.85 -13.19 -8.05
N GLU A 142 5.13 -13.38 -8.37
CA GLU A 142 5.94 -14.47 -7.80
C GLU A 142 6.05 -14.34 -6.27
N VAL A 143 6.38 -13.15 -5.76
CA VAL A 143 6.48 -12.90 -4.31
C VAL A 143 5.13 -13.11 -3.61
N PHE A 144 4.02 -12.68 -4.21
CA PHE A 144 2.68 -12.89 -3.65
C PHE A 144 2.26 -14.36 -3.67
N LYS A 145 2.70 -15.13 -4.66
CA LYS A 145 2.50 -16.58 -4.66
C LYS A 145 3.34 -17.28 -3.59
N ASP A 146 4.57 -16.83 -3.41
CA ASP A 146 5.48 -17.38 -2.40
C ASP A 146 5.01 -17.08 -0.98
N MET A 147 4.49 -15.88 -0.70
CA MET A 147 3.92 -15.59 0.62
C MET A 147 2.74 -16.51 0.95
N GLN A 148 1.87 -16.77 -0.03
CA GLN A 148 0.70 -17.64 0.15
C GLN A 148 1.12 -19.10 0.30
N THR A 149 2.23 -19.50 -0.34
CA THR A 149 2.80 -20.85 -0.19
C THR A 149 3.47 -21.03 1.17
N ALA A 150 4.21 -20.03 1.64
CA ALA A 150 4.90 -20.05 2.92
C ALA A 150 3.94 -19.92 4.11
N ALA A 151 2.84 -19.17 3.95
CA ALA A 151 1.85 -18.93 4.99
C ALA A 151 0.40 -18.89 4.46
N PRO A 152 -0.16 -20.03 4.01
CA PRO A 152 -1.53 -20.06 3.53
C PRO A 152 -2.49 -19.64 4.65
N SER A 153 -3.34 -18.64 4.41
CA SER A 153 -4.21 -18.01 5.42
C SER A 153 -5.63 -17.74 4.90
N GLU A 154 -6.56 -17.46 5.82
CA GLU A 154 -7.95 -17.09 5.48
C GLU A 154 -8.05 -15.76 4.76
N SER A 155 -7.25 -14.78 5.17
CA SER A 155 -7.15 -13.48 4.52
C SER A 155 -5.72 -12.94 4.54
N TYR A 156 -5.50 -11.87 3.78
CA TYR A 156 -4.19 -11.24 3.66
C TYR A 156 -4.29 -9.71 3.73
N GLY A 157 -3.25 -9.09 4.28
CA GLY A 157 -3.02 -7.65 4.17
C GLY A 157 -1.63 -7.38 3.60
N VAL A 158 -1.47 -6.25 2.90
CA VAL A 158 -0.18 -5.87 2.31
C VAL A 158 0.20 -4.47 2.74
N ILE A 159 1.45 -4.30 3.14
CA ILE A 159 2.10 -3.03 3.44
C ILE A 159 3.13 -2.78 2.33
N PHE A 160 3.04 -1.64 1.65
CA PHE A 160 3.97 -1.22 0.62
C PHE A 160 4.86 -0.10 1.13
N GLY A 161 6.17 -0.36 1.25
CA GLY A 161 7.14 0.61 1.78
C GLY A 161 8.22 0.97 0.76
N SER A 162 8.17 2.19 0.23
CA SER A 162 9.17 2.75 -0.68
C SER A 162 8.83 4.20 -1.01
N HIS A 163 9.46 4.77 -2.05
CA HIS A 163 9.01 6.01 -2.65
C HIS A 163 7.62 5.87 -3.29
N GLY A 164 6.91 6.99 -3.32
CA GLY A 164 5.56 7.09 -3.90
C GLY A 164 5.35 8.42 -4.60
N THR A 165 4.48 8.43 -5.59
CA THR A 165 4.07 9.63 -6.35
C THR A 165 2.58 9.59 -6.71
N GLY A 166 1.79 8.83 -5.93
CA GLY A 166 0.37 8.66 -6.14
C GLY A 166 0.05 8.04 -7.51
N TRP A 167 -0.81 8.70 -8.27
CA TRP A 167 -1.29 8.25 -9.57
C TRP A 167 -0.43 8.68 -10.76
N MET A 168 0.60 9.52 -10.57
CA MET A 168 1.29 10.17 -11.69
C MET A 168 2.21 9.23 -12.46
N LYS A 169 2.05 9.11 -13.79
CA LYS A 169 2.98 8.33 -14.63
C LYS A 169 4.41 8.79 -14.52
N GLY A 170 5.31 7.82 -14.66
CA GLY A 170 6.71 8.09 -14.86
C GLY A 170 7.10 8.40 -16.29
N ASN A 171 8.39 8.74 -16.44
CA ASN A 171 8.97 9.02 -17.75
C ASN A 171 9.21 7.73 -18.54
N SER A 172 9.43 7.83 -19.85
CA SER A 172 9.34 6.76 -20.86
C SER A 172 10.21 5.50 -20.72
N VAL A 173 10.96 5.32 -19.63
CA VAL A 173 11.69 4.07 -19.29
C VAL A 173 11.46 3.65 -17.83
N ARG A 174 10.82 4.51 -17.04
CA ARG A 174 10.68 4.43 -15.59
C ARG A 174 9.32 5.03 -15.25
N THR A 175 8.33 4.17 -15.08
CA THR A 175 7.01 4.49 -14.49
C THR A 175 7.19 5.23 -13.17
N LYS A 176 6.12 5.82 -12.66
CA LYS A 176 6.09 6.53 -11.39
C LYS A 176 4.72 6.21 -10.83
N ALA A 177 4.70 5.86 -9.56
CA ALA A 177 3.52 5.77 -8.71
C ALA A 177 3.97 5.13 -7.40
N PHE A 178 4.45 3.89 -7.44
CA PHE A 178 5.00 3.21 -6.27
C PHE A 178 6.34 2.51 -6.56
N GLY A 179 7.24 2.52 -5.57
CA GLY A 179 8.48 1.74 -5.55
C GLY A 179 9.62 2.40 -6.31
N ASP A 180 10.82 2.39 -5.75
CA ASP A 180 12.05 2.74 -6.50
C ASP A 180 13.07 1.61 -6.36
N ASP A 181 13.15 0.75 -7.38
CA ASP A 181 14.23 -0.23 -7.55
C ASP A 181 15.18 0.26 -8.65
N SER A 182 16.21 1.02 -8.27
CA SER A 182 17.22 1.60 -9.17
C SER A 182 16.62 2.45 -10.29
N GLY A 183 15.53 3.13 -9.96
CA GLY A 183 14.74 4.02 -10.79
C GLY A 183 13.59 3.33 -11.51
N TYR A 184 13.41 2.01 -11.36
CA TYR A 184 12.20 1.34 -11.82
C TYR A 184 11.10 1.47 -10.77
N HIS A 185 9.88 1.74 -11.24
CA HIS A 185 8.69 1.89 -10.41
C HIS A 185 7.56 1.02 -11.00
N ILE A 186 6.38 1.02 -10.40
CA ILE A 186 5.16 0.43 -10.96
C ILE A 186 4.07 1.49 -11.02
N ASP A 187 3.34 1.55 -12.14
CA ASP A 187 2.16 2.40 -12.32
C ASP A 187 0.96 1.80 -11.53
N ILE A 188 0.06 2.62 -11.00
CA ILE A 188 -1.05 2.13 -10.15
C ILE A 188 -1.98 1.12 -10.84
N PRO A 189 -2.41 1.31 -12.10
CA PRO A 189 -3.24 0.31 -12.77
C PRO A 189 -2.55 -1.06 -12.89
N ASP A 190 -1.23 -1.09 -13.11
CA ASP A 190 -0.46 -2.33 -13.18
C ASP A 190 -0.36 -2.98 -11.78
N LEU A 191 -0.14 -2.19 -10.73
CA LEU A 191 -0.16 -2.68 -9.36
C LEU A 191 -1.53 -3.27 -8.98
N ALA A 192 -2.62 -2.61 -9.35
CA ALA A 192 -3.97 -3.09 -9.12
C ALA A 192 -4.22 -4.44 -9.82
N ASN A 193 -3.75 -4.59 -11.06
CA ASN A 193 -3.83 -5.84 -11.80
C ASN A 193 -3.02 -6.96 -11.15
N VAL A 194 -1.78 -6.69 -10.75
CA VAL A 194 -0.93 -7.65 -10.03
C VAL A 194 -1.63 -8.17 -8.77
N LEU A 195 -2.18 -7.28 -7.95
CA LEU A 195 -2.89 -7.66 -6.72
C LEU A 195 -4.13 -8.49 -7.04
N LYS A 196 -4.96 -8.04 -7.98
CA LYS A 196 -6.17 -8.75 -8.41
C LYS A 196 -5.88 -10.14 -8.98
N ASN A 197 -4.77 -10.31 -9.68
CA ASN A 197 -4.35 -11.60 -10.25
C ASN A 197 -3.73 -12.53 -9.21
N SER A 198 -3.10 -11.97 -8.17
CA SER A 198 -2.35 -12.72 -7.17
C SER A 198 -3.23 -13.32 -6.07
N PHE A 199 -4.37 -12.72 -5.77
CA PHE A 199 -5.26 -13.13 -4.68
C PHE A 199 -6.64 -13.53 -5.19
N THR A 200 -7.18 -14.63 -4.68
CA THR A 200 -8.53 -15.09 -5.05
C THR A 200 -9.62 -14.20 -4.44
N ASP A 201 -9.42 -13.80 -3.19
CA ASP A 201 -10.26 -12.86 -2.46
C ASP A 201 -9.55 -11.52 -2.36
N LYS A 202 -10.29 -10.43 -2.12
CA LYS A 202 -9.69 -9.12 -1.87
C LYS A 202 -8.78 -9.16 -0.66
N LEU A 203 -7.69 -8.40 -0.71
CA LEU A 203 -6.90 -8.09 0.47
C LEU A 203 -7.77 -7.35 1.50
N ASP A 204 -7.65 -7.67 2.77
CA ASP A 204 -8.37 -6.96 3.84
C ASP A 204 -7.95 -5.50 3.91
N PHE A 205 -6.66 -5.24 3.66
CA PHE A 205 -6.14 -3.90 3.50
C PHE A 205 -4.88 -3.85 2.60
N VAL A 206 -4.67 -2.69 2.01
CA VAL A 206 -3.39 -2.21 1.48
C VAL A 206 -3.01 -0.96 2.26
N LEU A 207 -1.83 -0.96 2.89
CA LEU A 207 -1.26 0.22 3.54
C LEU A 207 -0.07 0.71 2.73
N PHE A 208 -0.10 1.97 2.32
CA PHE A 208 1.02 2.60 1.64
C PHE A 208 1.84 3.43 2.64
N ASP A 209 3.01 2.89 2.98
CA ASP A 209 4.10 3.64 3.60
C ASP A 209 4.97 4.25 2.50
N ALA A 210 4.30 5.12 1.74
CA ALA A 210 4.82 5.78 0.56
C ALA A 210 4.08 7.10 0.34
N CYS A 211 4.80 8.08 -0.21
CA CYS A 211 4.31 9.43 -0.39
C CYS A 211 3.10 9.49 -1.34
N MET A 212 2.15 10.36 -1.02
CA MET A 212 1.11 10.84 -1.96
C MET A 212 0.13 9.77 -2.46
N MET A 213 0.02 8.63 -1.79
CA MET A 213 -0.84 7.51 -2.19
C MET A 213 -2.31 7.67 -1.77
N GLY A 214 -2.61 8.62 -0.89
CA GLY A 214 -3.96 8.90 -0.37
C GLY A 214 -4.83 9.72 -1.33
N THR A 215 -5.00 9.25 -2.57
CA THR A 215 -5.83 9.93 -3.57
C THR A 215 -7.00 9.07 -4.04
N ALA A 216 -8.05 9.72 -4.54
CA ALA A 216 -9.23 9.05 -5.08
C ALA A 216 -8.88 8.14 -6.26
N GLU A 217 -7.91 8.56 -7.09
CA GLU A 217 -7.38 7.75 -8.19
C GLU A 217 -6.83 6.42 -7.70
N VAL A 218 -5.92 6.45 -6.71
CA VAL A 218 -5.27 5.24 -6.19
C VAL A 218 -6.31 4.30 -5.57
N CYS A 219 -7.21 4.84 -4.74
CA CYS A 219 -8.23 4.04 -4.07
C CYS A 219 -9.24 3.43 -5.05
N TYR A 220 -9.56 4.15 -6.14
CA TYR A 220 -10.49 3.67 -7.16
C TYR A 220 -9.87 2.56 -8.02
N GLU A 221 -8.60 2.69 -8.41
CA GLU A 221 -7.90 1.61 -9.14
C GLU A 221 -7.84 0.31 -8.31
N LEU A 222 -7.59 0.43 -7.01
CA LEU A 222 -7.46 -0.70 -6.10
C LEU A 222 -8.80 -1.28 -5.62
N LYS A 223 -9.93 -0.68 -6.01
CA LYS A 223 -11.25 -1.01 -5.44
C LYS A 223 -11.65 -2.49 -5.59
N ASP A 224 -11.14 -3.15 -6.63
CA ASP A 224 -11.42 -4.57 -6.91
C ASP A 224 -10.39 -5.52 -6.28
N ALA A 225 -9.25 -5.01 -5.78
CA ALA A 225 -8.14 -5.79 -5.26
C ALA A 225 -8.05 -5.76 -3.73
N THR A 226 -8.57 -4.72 -3.07
CA THR A 226 -8.56 -4.60 -1.61
C THR A 226 -9.86 -4.04 -1.06
N SER A 227 -10.14 -4.35 0.21
CA SER A 227 -11.27 -3.82 0.97
C SER A 227 -10.97 -2.42 1.51
N HIS A 228 -9.75 -2.14 1.95
CA HIS A 228 -9.37 -0.82 2.47
C HIS A 228 -7.99 -0.37 2.00
N CYS A 229 -7.84 0.92 1.74
CA CYS A 229 -6.55 1.57 1.53
C CYS A 229 -6.21 2.48 2.72
N VAL A 230 -4.99 2.42 3.24
CA VAL A 230 -4.48 3.35 4.27
C VAL A 230 -3.28 4.10 3.72
N ALA A 231 -3.34 5.43 3.66
CA ALA A 231 -2.27 6.22 3.04
C ALA A 231 -2.30 7.70 3.49
N SER A 232 -1.17 8.39 3.26
CA SER A 232 -1.08 9.85 3.30
C SER A 232 -1.40 10.43 1.92
N VAL A 233 -2.19 11.52 1.88
CA VAL A 233 -2.43 12.26 0.63
C VAL A 233 -1.23 13.10 0.22
N MET A 234 -0.36 13.48 1.16
CA MET A 234 0.87 14.24 0.89
C MET A 234 2.13 13.40 1.12
N GLU A 235 3.31 14.00 0.94
CA GLU A 235 4.61 13.42 1.27
C GLU A 235 4.63 12.89 2.71
N THR A 236 5.23 11.73 2.93
CA THR A 236 5.37 11.10 4.25
C THR A 236 6.78 11.31 4.80
N PRO A 237 6.96 11.54 6.11
CA PRO A 237 8.30 11.58 6.68
C PRO A 237 9.04 10.25 6.48
N VAL A 238 10.36 10.32 6.29
CA VAL A 238 11.24 9.16 5.97
C VAL A 238 11.19 8.01 6.97
N TYR A 239 10.72 8.24 8.19
CA TYR A 239 10.57 7.21 9.22
C TYR A 239 9.45 6.20 8.91
N GLY A 240 8.47 6.59 8.10
CA GLY A 240 7.30 5.78 7.79
C GLY A 240 6.37 5.57 8.98
N PHE A 241 5.61 4.46 8.95
CA PHE A 241 4.66 4.16 10.02
C PHE A 241 5.34 3.61 11.30
N PRO A 242 4.79 3.91 12.49
CA PRO A 242 5.32 3.41 13.77
C PRO A 242 4.88 1.95 13.98
N TYR A 243 5.55 1.00 13.31
CA TYR A 243 5.09 -0.39 13.20
C TYR A 243 5.03 -1.15 14.53
N ALA A 244 5.88 -0.81 15.50
CA ALA A 244 5.82 -1.39 16.84
C ALA A 244 4.45 -1.13 17.51
N GLN A 245 3.83 0.01 17.20
CA GLN A 245 2.53 0.43 17.72
C GLN A 245 1.37 -0.01 16.83
N ILE A 246 1.50 0.11 15.50
CA ILE A 246 0.35 -0.09 14.60
C ILE A 246 0.09 -1.54 14.24
N LEU A 247 1.12 -2.39 14.20
CA LEU A 247 1.01 -3.74 13.66
C LEU A 247 -0.02 -4.62 14.42
N PRO A 248 -0.17 -4.53 15.75
CA PRO A 248 -1.24 -5.25 16.47
C PRO A 248 -2.65 -4.94 15.95
N TYR A 249 -2.95 -3.69 15.59
CA TYR A 249 -4.26 -3.31 15.04
C TYR A 249 -4.53 -3.93 13.67
N LEU A 250 -3.49 -4.29 12.92
CA LEU A 250 -3.63 -4.86 11.58
C LEU A 250 -3.94 -6.37 11.59
N TYR A 251 -3.80 -7.04 12.74
CA TYR A 251 -4.09 -8.48 12.88
C TYR A 251 -5.45 -8.81 13.47
N VAL A 252 -6.17 -7.83 14.03
CA VAL A 252 -7.53 -8.07 14.54
C VAL A 252 -8.53 -8.17 13.38
N ASP A 253 -9.59 -8.96 13.56
CA ASP A 253 -10.60 -9.20 12.51
C ASP A 253 -11.19 -7.89 11.98
N SER A 254 -11.65 -7.03 12.89
CA SER A 254 -12.14 -5.68 12.59
C SER A 254 -11.07 -4.65 12.95
N ILE A 255 -10.35 -4.16 11.95
CA ILE A 255 -9.27 -3.17 12.12
C ILE A 255 -9.87 -1.85 12.60
N ASP A 256 -9.33 -1.30 13.70
CA ASP A 256 -9.62 0.07 14.11
C ASP A 256 -8.72 1.04 13.34
N TYR A 257 -9.19 1.45 12.16
CA TYR A 257 -8.45 2.38 11.31
C TYR A 257 -8.27 3.77 11.94
N SER A 258 -9.15 4.17 12.86
CA SER A 258 -8.97 5.43 13.59
C SER A 258 -7.73 5.35 14.48
N ALA A 259 -7.54 4.23 15.19
CA ALA A 259 -6.33 3.99 15.96
C ALA A 259 -5.07 3.95 15.08
N VAL A 260 -5.12 3.30 13.91
CA VAL A 260 -3.98 3.26 12.97
C VAL A 260 -3.60 4.66 12.50
N CYS A 261 -4.56 5.48 12.05
CA CYS A 261 -4.30 6.86 11.66
C CYS A 261 -3.76 7.69 12.83
N HIS A 262 -4.33 7.50 14.02
CA HIS A 262 -3.96 8.24 15.22
C HIS A 262 -2.53 7.97 15.69
N GLU A 263 -2.11 6.70 15.70
CA GLU A 263 -0.73 6.32 16.08
C GLU A 263 0.28 6.94 15.11
N PHE A 264 0.00 6.90 13.80
CA PHE A 264 0.87 7.52 12.79
C PHE A 264 1.00 9.04 12.98
N ILE A 265 -0.13 9.73 13.14
CA ILE A 265 -0.13 11.19 13.34
C ILE A 265 0.50 11.57 14.68
N SER A 266 0.21 10.84 15.74
CA SER A 266 0.80 11.05 17.06
C SER A 266 2.32 10.84 17.03
N PHE A 267 2.80 9.81 16.34
CA PHE A 267 4.23 9.58 16.15
C PHE A 267 4.90 10.77 15.46
N ASN A 268 4.35 11.24 14.34
CA ASN A 268 4.88 12.40 13.62
C ASN A 268 4.86 13.66 14.49
N LYS A 269 3.80 13.85 15.29
CA LYS A 269 3.71 14.95 16.25
C LYS A 269 4.83 14.91 17.29
N THR A 270 5.12 13.75 17.88
CA THR A 270 6.21 13.62 18.86
C THR A 270 7.59 13.93 18.29
N LYS A 271 7.74 13.78 16.97
CA LYS A 271 8.96 14.06 16.22
C LYS A 271 8.99 15.49 15.65
N ASN A 272 7.93 16.28 15.87
CA ASN A 272 7.75 17.61 15.28
C ASN A 272 7.87 17.57 13.74
N LEU A 273 7.15 16.64 13.12
CA LEU A 273 7.07 16.43 11.68
C LEU A 273 5.66 16.74 11.17
N TRP A 274 5.49 16.79 9.85
CA TRP A 274 4.18 16.91 9.18
C TRP A 274 3.52 15.54 8.99
N GLY A 275 2.25 15.54 8.57
CA GLY A 275 1.63 14.30 8.11
C GLY A 275 0.12 14.37 7.96
N THR A 276 -0.38 13.54 7.03
CA THR A 276 -1.80 13.20 6.88
C THR A 276 -1.92 11.68 6.86
N CYS A 277 -3.05 11.14 7.30
CA CYS A 277 -3.36 9.73 7.13
C CYS A 277 -4.87 9.55 7.01
N ALA A 278 -5.29 8.72 6.07
CA ALA A 278 -6.69 8.33 5.93
C ALA A 278 -6.79 6.84 5.60
N ALA A 279 -7.86 6.22 6.10
CA ALA A 279 -8.29 4.90 5.70
C ALA A 279 -9.57 5.01 4.85
N VAL A 280 -9.55 4.36 3.70
CA VAL A 280 -10.62 4.43 2.70
C VAL A 280 -11.19 3.03 2.49
N ASP A 281 -12.50 2.85 2.70
CA ASP A 281 -13.27 1.69 2.27
C ASP A 281 -13.42 1.70 0.74
N CYS A 282 -12.66 0.82 0.10
CA CYS A 282 -12.60 0.68 -1.35
C CYS A 282 -13.94 0.22 -1.95
N SER A 283 -14.82 -0.42 -1.17
CA SER A 283 -16.15 -0.82 -1.63
C SER A 283 -17.06 0.38 -1.93
N GLN A 284 -16.77 1.55 -1.35
CA GLN A 284 -17.55 2.78 -1.51
C GLN A 284 -17.04 3.68 -2.65
N MET A 285 -15.95 3.31 -3.33
CA MET A 285 -15.33 4.17 -4.34
C MET A 285 -16.20 4.40 -5.58
N GLU A 286 -17.04 3.44 -5.96
CA GLU A 286 -18.04 3.60 -7.04
C GLU A 286 -19.12 4.63 -6.64
N ASN A 287 -19.61 4.56 -5.40
CA ASN A 287 -20.61 5.50 -4.89
C ASN A 287 -20.03 6.92 -4.78
N LEU A 288 -18.77 7.04 -4.34
CA LEU A 288 -18.06 8.32 -4.34
C LEU A 288 -17.88 8.87 -5.75
N ALA A 289 -17.46 8.04 -6.72
CA ALA A 289 -17.31 8.46 -8.11
C ALA A 289 -18.63 9.00 -8.69
N GLU A 290 -19.75 8.31 -8.45
CA GLU A 290 -21.06 8.74 -8.92
C GLU A 290 -21.51 10.07 -8.28
N ALA A 291 -21.28 10.24 -6.97
CA ALA A 291 -21.60 11.49 -6.29
C ALA A 291 -20.77 12.68 -6.81
N VAL A 292 -19.47 12.45 -7.04
CA VAL A 292 -18.55 13.43 -7.63
C VAL A 292 -19.00 13.79 -9.05
N LYS A 293 -19.27 12.79 -9.88
CA LYS A 293 -19.77 12.96 -11.25
C LYS A 293 -21.05 13.77 -11.29
N SER A 294 -22.05 13.37 -10.51
CA SER A 294 -23.34 14.06 -10.47
C SER A 294 -23.17 15.54 -10.11
N LYS A 295 -22.30 15.86 -9.14
CA LYS A 295 -22.11 17.25 -8.70
C LYS A 295 -21.24 18.05 -9.66
N LEU A 296 -20.25 17.44 -10.31
CA LEU A 296 -19.48 18.07 -11.39
C LEU A 296 -20.38 18.45 -12.57
N THR A 297 -21.25 17.55 -13.02
CA THR A 297 -22.19 17.83 -14.12
C THR A 297 -23.20 18.91 -13.72
N GLU A 298 -23.68 18.91 -12.48
CA GLU A 298 -24.64 19.92 -11.99
C GLU A 298 -24.04 21.34 -12.03
N TRP A 299 -22.76 21.49 -11.70
CA TRP A 299 -22.07 22.79 -11.60
C TRP A 299 -21.02 23.01 -12.68
N GLU A 300 -21.17 22.34 -13.82
CA GLU A 300 -20.22 22.36 -14.93
C GLU A 300 -19.91 23.79 -15.42
N ASP A 301 -20.93 24.63 -15.57
CA ASP A 301 -20.80 26.02 -16.02
C ASP A 301 -19.90 26.88 -15.11
N ALA A 302 -19.75 26.49 -13.84
CA ALA A 302 -18.94 27.21 -12.87
C ALA A 302 -17.45 26.77 -12.87
N LEU A 303 -17.13 25.58 -13.39
CA LEU A 303 -15.78 25.00 -13.37
C LEU A 303 -14.69 25.93 -13.91
N PRO A 304 -14.86 26.62 -15.06
CA PRO A 304 -13.82 27.51 -15.59
C PRO A 304 -13.47 28.71 -14.68
N SER A 305 -14.30 28.99 -13.67
CA SER A 305 -14.14 30.12 -12.75
C SER A 305 -13.60 29.73 -11.36
N VAL A 306 -13.38 28.44 -11.12
CA VAL A 306 -12.77 27.92 -9.88
C VAL A 306 -11.35 28.45 -9.75
N SER A 307 -11.02 28.99 -8.57
CA SER A 307 -9.66 29.36 -8.23
C SER A 307 -9.06 28.29 -7.34
N LEU A 308 -8.13 27.51 -7.88
CA LEU A 308 -7.50 26.41 -7.12
C LEU A 308 -6.53 26.90 -6.03
N GLU A 309 -6.16 28.18 -6.02
CA GLU A 309 -5.51 28.81 -4.88
C GLU A 309 -6.42 28.84 -3.63
N ASN A 310 -7.74 28.84 -3.84
CA ASN A 310 -8.74 28.75 -2.78
C ASN A 310 -9.10 27.30 -2.42
N VAL A 311 -8.38 26.30 -2.93
CA VAL A 311 -8.61 24.88 -2.62
C VAL A 311 -7.36 24.32 -1.93
N GLN A 312 -7.53 23.56 -0.85
CA GLN A 312 -6.41 22.93 -0.17
C GLN A 312 -5.69 21.97 -1.12
N GLN A 313 -4.44 22.28 -1.45
CA GLN A 313 -3.58 21.41 -2.24
C GLN A 313 -2.70 20.53 -1.34
N TYR A 314 -2.18 19.45 -1.89
CA TYR A 314 -1.29 18.53 -1.17
C TYR A 314 0.13 18.45 -1.74
N GLY A 315 0.39 19.13 -2.86
CA GLY A 315 1.66 19.07 -3.58
C GLY A 315 2.63 20.18 -3.22
N VAL A 316 3.93 19.88 -3.23
CA VAL A 316 5.01 20.86 -3.10
C VAL A 316 6.02 20.72 -4.24
N ASN A 317 6.87 21.73 -4.44
CA ASN A 317 7.97 21.69 -5.40
C ASN A 317 7.53 21.23 -6.82
N SER A 318 8.19 20.22 -7.39
CA SER A 318 7.83 19.65 -8.69
C SER A 318 6.49 18.95 -8.73
N PHE A 319 5.91 18.63 -7.56
CA PHE A 319 4.63 17.97 -7.38
C PHE A 319 3.49 18.94 -7.09
N GLN A 320 3.74 20.25 -7.08
CA GLN A 320 2.68 21.24 -6.89
C GLN A 320 1.50 20.98 -7.85
N TYR A 321 0.29 21.13 -7.33
CA TYR A 321 -0.98 20.93 -8.06
C TYR A 321 -1.33 19.48 -8.48
N PHE A 322 -0.59 18.47 -8.03
CA PHE A 322 -0.91 17.06 -8.37
C PHE A 322 -2.22 16.56 -7.73
N SER A 323 -2.63 17.17 -6.61
CA SER A 323 -3.79 16.74 -5.85
C SER A 323 -4.34 17.88 -5.00
N TYR A 324 -5.67 17.97 -4.96
CA TYR A 324 -6.47 18.92 -4.19
C TYR A 324 -7.50 18.17 -3.36
N ASP A 325 -7.87 18.73 -2.22
CA ASP A 325 -8.90 18.18 -1.35
C ASP A 325 -10.25 18.07 -2.08
N VAL A 326 -10.82 16.86 -2.09
CA VAL A 326 -12.02 16.55 -2.88
C VAL A 326 -13.21 17.40 -2.42
N LEU A 327 -13.47 17.47 -1.12
CA LEU A 327 -14.64 18.17 -0.61
C LEU A 327 -14.47 19.68 -0.71
N ASP A 328 -13.28 20.16 -0.40
CA ASP A 328 -12.96 21.58 -0.43
C ASP A 328 -13.00 22.16 -1.85
N PHE A 329 -12.62 21.35 -2.85
CA PHE A 329 -12.87 21.67 -4.25
C PHE A 329 -14.36 21.93 -4.53
N PHE A 330 -15.25 21.07 -4.04
CA PHE A 330 -16.70 21.29 -4.21
C PHE A 330 -17.24 22.49 -3.42
N ARG A 331 -16.61 22.87 -2.30
CA ARG A 331 -16.95 24.13 -1.62
C ARG A 331 -16.64 25.33 -2.50
N GLU A 332 -15.45 25.36 -3.11
CA GLU A 332 -15.09 26.45 -4.03
C GLU A 332 -15.96 26.43 -5.28
N LEU A 333 -16.20 25.27 -5.88
CA LEU A 333 -17.09 25.13 -7.04
C LEU A 333 -18.52 25.61 -6.71
N GLY A 334 -19.06 25.26 -5.54
CA GLY A 334 -20.36 25.74 -5.08
C GLY A 334 -20.43 27.26 -4.98
N ARG A 335 -19.40 27.91 -4.43
CA ARG A 335 -19.31 29.39 -4.39
C ARG A 335 -19.34 29.99 -5.79
N LYS A 336 -18.62 29.38 -6.73
CA LYS A 336 -18.60 29.82 -8.14
C LYS A 336 -19.91 29.57 -8.87
N SER A 337 -20.64 28.53 -8.48
CA SER A 337 -22.01 28.25 -8.94
C SER A 337 -23.05 29.21 -8.35
N GLY A 338 -22.65 30.08 -7.40
CA GLY A 338 -23.52 31.09 -6.79
C GLY A 338 -24.20 30.65 -5.49
N VAL A 339 -23.78 29.52 -4.91
CA VAL A 339 -24.25 29.05 -3.61
C VAL A 339 -23.69 29.95 -2.51
N ALA A 340 -24.55 30.41 -1.60
CA ALA A 340 -24.14 31.19 -0.44
C ALA A 340 -23.37 30.32 0.56
N ASP A 341 -22.38 30.89 1.26
CA ASP A 341 -21.56 30.15 2.24
C ASP A 341 -22.40 29.43 3.32
N THR A 342 -23.56 29.99 3.69
CA THR A 342 -24.49 29.39 4.67
C THR A 342 -25.15 28.11 4.17
N ASP A 343 -25.24 27.94 2.85
CA ASP A 343 -25.96 26.82 2.21
C ASP A 343 -25.00 25.78 1.62
N LEU A 344 -23.69 26.08 1.50
CA LEU A 344 -22.69 25.20 0.90
C LEU A 344 -22.73 23.76 1.42
N ASN A 345 -22.79 23.58 2.75
CA ASN A 345 -22.81 22.25 3.35
C ASN A 345 -24.06 21.44 2.97
N THR A 346 -25.20 22.12 2.78
CA THR A 346 -26.43 21.49 2.32
C THR A 346 -26.31 21.09 0.85
N GLU A 347 -25.79 21.98 0.02
CA GLU A 347 -25.69 21.78 -1.43
C GLU A 347 -24.65 20.71 -1.83
N ILE A 348 -23.58 20.54 -1.05
CA ILE A 348 -22.56 19.48 -1.26
C ILE A 348 -22.83 18.21 -0.43
N ALA A 349 -23.98 18.11 0.24
CA ALA A 349 -24.26 17.03 1.18
C ALA A 349 -24.17 15.62 0.55
N SER A 350 -24.49 15.48 -0.74
CA SER A 350 -24.34 14.21 -1.47
C SER A 350 -22.89 13.76 -1.56
N VAL A 351 -21.98 14.65 -1.97
CA VAL A 351 -20.53 14.40 -2.03
C VAL A 351 -19.97 14.15 -0.64
N GLN A 352 -20.35 14.98 0.34
CA GLN A 352 -19.91 14.82 1.73
C GLN A 352 -20.35 13.47 2.31
N THR A 353 -21.57 13.02 2.02
CA THR A 353 -22.09 11.73 2.50
C THR A 353 -21.33 10.57 1.87
N ALA A 354 -21.11 10.59 0.56
CA ALA A 354 -20.33 9.55 -0.12
C ALA A 354 -18.88 9.52 0.37
N LEU A 355 -18.26 10.69 0.62
CA LEU A 355 -16.94 10.80 1.24
C LEU A 355 -16.91 10.21 2.65
N ASN A 356 -17.91 10.47 3.48
CA ASN A 356 -17.95 9.92 4.85
C ASN A 356 -18.16 8.40 4.86
N GLN A 357 -18.74 7.83 3.81
CA GLN A 357 -18.85 6.39 3.64
C GLN A 357 -17.53 5.79 3.17
N ALA A 358 -16.83 6.46 2.25
CA ALA A 358 -15.54 6.01 1.73
C ALA A 358 -14.40 6.22 2.74
N VAL A 359 -14.24 7.41 3.31
CA VAL A 359 -13.15 7.74 4.24
C VAL A 359 -13.58 7.42 5.67
N VAL A 360 -13.30 6.18 6.10
CA VAL A 360 -13.77 5.65 7.40
C VAL A 360 -12.94 6.12 8.60
N ALA A 361 -11.71 6.59 8.36
CA ALA A 361 -10.87 7.24 9.35
C ALA A 361 -9.94 8.24 8.67
N LYS A 362 -9.61 9.33 9.36
CA LYS A 362 -8.61 10.30 8.91
C LYS A 362 -8.08 11.14 10.07
N GLU A 363 -6.82 11.53 9.98
CA GLU A 363 -6.20 12.49 10.90
C GLU A 363 -5.06 13.23 10.18
N CYS A 364 -4.79 14.47 10.57
CA CYS A 364 -3.70 15.28 10.03
C CYS A 364 -3.07 16.17 11.11
N LEU A 365 -1.84 16.58 10.86
CA LEU A 365 -1.20 17.67 11.59
C LEU A 365 -1.44 18.98 10.84
N ALA A 366 -2.04 19.95 11.52
CA ALA A 366 -2.41 21.24 10.96
C ALA A 366 -1.77 22.38 11.75
N GLY A 367 -1.55 23.50 11.07
CA GLY A 367 -0.90 24.69 11.64
C GLY A 367 0.56 24.87 11.20
N PRO A 368 1.08 26.11 11.33
CA PRO A 368 2.40 26.48 10.83
C PRO A 368 3.56 25.72 11.50
N GLU A 369 3.34 25.12 12.66
CA GLU A 369 4.34 24.28 13.34
C GLU A 369 4.64 22.95 12.63
N TYR A 370 3.72 22.50 11.75
CA TYR A 370 3.85 21.26 10.98
C TYR A 370 3.94 21.55 9.47
N GLU A 371 4.42 22.73 9.11
CA GLU A 371 4.67 23.14 7.74
C GLU A 371 5.69 22.23 7.05
N PHE A 372 5.45 21.95 5.76
CA PHE A 372 6.32 21.15 4.91
C PHE A 372 6.51 21.81 3.54
N ASP A 373 7.73 22.29 3.25
CA ASP A 373 8.11 22.94 1.99
C ASP A 373 7.13 24.01 1.47
N GLY A 374 6.67 24.88 2.36
CA GLY A 374 5.70 25.95 2.14
C GLY A 374 4.24 25.51 2.21
N LEU A 375 3.95 24.23 2.42
CA LEU A 375 2.60 23.70 2.56
C LEU A 375 2.20 23.57 4.03
N THR A 376 1.04 24.12 4.38
CA THR A 376 0.41 23.95 5.69
C THR A 376 -1.00 23.39 5.48
N ILE A 377 -1.34 22.35 6.23
CA ILE A 377 -2.67 21.74 6.19
C ILE A 377 -3.61 22.51 7.12
N ASP A 378 -4.84 22.73 6.64
CA ASP A 378 -5.98 23.20 7.40
C ASP A 378 -6.89 21.99 7.69
N ASP A 379 -6.96 21.59 8.96
CA ASP A 379 -7.73 20.43 9.42
C ASP A 379 -9.25 20.62 9.20
N THR A 380 -9.74 21.86 9.17
CA THR A 380 -11.16 22.15 8.88
C THR A 380 -11.53 21.89 7.42
N ARG A 381 -10.53 21.82 6.54
CA ARG A 381 -10.68 21.58 5.10
C ARG A 381 -10.28 20.17 4.69
N PHE A 382 -9.50 19.47 5.51
CA PHE A 382 -9.01 18.11 5.23
C PHE A 382 -10.15 17.08 5.17
N CYS A 383 -10.48 16.60 3.96
CA CYS A 383 -11.47 15.56 3.73
C CYS A 383 -10.92 14.13 3.86
N GLY A 384 -9.60 13.96 3.85
CA GLY A 384 -8.90 12.67 4.01
C GLY A 384 -8.18 12.21 2.74
N ILE A 385 -8.74 12.53 1.58
CA ILE A 385 -8.20 12.15 0.27
C ILE A 385 -8.13 13.36 -0.65
N GLY A 386 -7.26 13.30 -1.65
CA GLY A 386 -7.20 14.30 -2.71
C GLY A 386 -7.58 13.73 -4.08
N MET A 387 -7.78 14.61 -5.05
CA MET A 387 -7.92 14.26 -6.47
C MET A 387 -7.21 15.28 -7.35
N TYR A 388 -6.79 14.85 -8.53
CA TYR A 388 -6.28 15.74 -9.55
C TYR A 388 -7.40 16.51 -10.25
N ILE A 389 -7.11 17.77 -10.61
CA ILE A 389 -8.01 18.61 -11.41
C ILE A 389 -7.37 18.81 -12.80
N PRO A 390 -7.98 18.32 -13.89
CA PRO A 390 -7.43 18.39 -15.24
C PRO A 390 -7.13 19.81 -15.71
N GLU A 391 -6.17 19.95 -16.64
CA GLU A 391 -5.74 21.24 -17.21
C GLU A 391 -6.87 22.11 -17.76
N ALA A 392 -7.93 21.50 -18.32
CA ALA A 392 -9.12 22.21 -18.79
C ALA A 392 -9.76 23.11 -17.71
N TYR A 393 -9.56 22.76 -16.43
CA TYR A 393 -10.11 23.45 -15.26
C TYR A 393 -9.01 23.89 -14.27
N ASN A 394 -7.73 23.76 -14.66
CA ASN A 394 -6.58 24.06 -13.82
C ASN A 394 -5.44 24.66 -14.67
N PRO A 395 -5.36 25.98 -14.83
CA PRO A 395 -4.34 26.60 -15.66
C PRO A 395 -2.91 26.41 -15.12
N TYR A 396 -2.74 26.07 -13.84
CA TYR A 396 -1.44 25.88 -13.20
C TYR A 396 -0.72 24.60 -13.66
N VAL A 397 -1.44 23.64 -14.25
CA VAL A 397 -0.87 22.38 -14.74
C VAL A 397 -0.68 22.33 -16.25
N THR A 398 -0.83 23.46 -16.96
CA THR A 398 -0.58 23.58 -18.42
C THR A 398 0.83 23.15 -18.83
N SER A 399 1.82 23.31 -17.94
CA SER A 399 3.20 22.84 -18.16
C SER A 399 3.40 21.34 -17.86
N LYS A 400 2.37 20.64 -17.38
CA LYS A 400 2.39 19.24 -16.92
C LYS A 400 1.67 18.32 -17.91
N THR A 401 1.86 18.53 -19.22
CA THR A 401 1.14 17.82 -20.29
C THR A 401 1.20 16.29 -20.19
N SER A 402 2.29 15.72 -19.65
CA SER A 402 2.40 14.28 -19.43
C SER A 402 1.44 13.76 -18.34
N TRP A 403 1.12 14.57 -17.33
CA TRP A 403 0.15 14.22 -16.29
C TRP A 403 -1.25 14.18 -16.88
N ASN A 404 -1.69 15.22 -17.60
CA ASN A 404 -3.01 15.26 -18.24
C ASN A 404 -3.18 14.08 -19.22
N THR A 405 -2.23 13.90 -20.13
CA THR A 405 -2.30 12.82 -21.14
C THR A 405 -2.40 11.44 -20.47
N TYR A 406 -1.67 11.21 -19.37
CA TYR A 406 -1.75 9.95 -18.66
C TYR A 406 -3.06 9.78 -17.89
N TYR A 407 -3.49 10.83 -17.18
CA TYR A 407 -4.72 10.82 -16.41
C TYR A 407 -5.91 10.43 -17.28
N GLU A 408 -6.05 11.08 -18.44
CA GLU A 408 -7.12 10.83 -19.40
C GLU A 408 -7.08 9.42 -20.00
N SER A 409 -5.88 8.94 -20.32
CA SER A 409 -5.72 7.67 -21.03
C SER A 409 -5.74 6.44 -20.12
N SER A 410 -5.24 6.57 -18.89
CA SER A 410 -4.81 5.41 -18.10
C SER A 410 -5.42 5.32 -16.70
N ILE A 411 -5.92 6.42 -16.14
CA ILE A 411 -6.52 6.42 -14.79
C ILE A 411 -8.04 6.28 -14.90
N ALA A 412 -8.60 5.22 -14.33
CA ALA A 412 -10.02 4.89 -14.35
C ALA A 412 -10.88 5.94 -13.65
N TRP A 413 -10.36 6.56 -12.58
CA TRP A 413 -11.06 7.63 -11.87
C TRP A 413 -11.44 8.81 -12.76
N TYR A 414 -10.64 9.13 -13.80
CA TYR A 414 -10.95 10.19 -14.77
C TYR A 414 -12.36 10.02 -15.36
N ARG A 415 -12.69 8.80 -15.83
CA ARG A 415 -14.00 8.48 -16.41
C ARG A 415 -15.07 8.25 -15.35
N ALA A 416 -14.70 7.62 -14.24
CA ALA A 416 -15.63 7.31 -13.17
C ALA A 416 -16.20 8.58 -12.52
N ALA A 417 -15.35 9.56 -12.26
CA ALA A 417 -15.72 10.88 -11.75
C ALA A 417 -16.38 11.78 -12.82
N GLY A 418 -16.48 11.33 -14.08
CA GLY A 418 -17.19 12.04 -15.15
C GLY A 418 -16.44 13.18 -15.81
N TRP A 419 -15.13 13.32 -15.61
CA TRP A 419 -14.34 14.37 -16.26
C TRP A 419 -14.38 14.28 -17.79
N ASP A 420 -14.53 13.07 -18.35
CA ASP A 420 -14.64 12.81 -19.79
C ASP A 420 -16.00 13.21 -20.41
N THR A 421 -16.97 13.57 -19.57
CA THR A 421 -18.34 13.90 -20.00
C THR A 421 -18.67 15.39 -19.92
N LEU A 422 -17.74 16.22 -19.43
CA LEU A 422 -17.88 17.68 -19.36
C LEU A 422 -17.56 18.29 -20.74
N ASN A 423 -18.24 19.38 -21.11
CA ASN A 423 -18.22 19.99 -22.45
C ASN A 423 -17.07 20.95 -22.70
#